data_AF-A0A7C5LYJ6-F1
#
_entry.id   AF-A0A7C5LYJ6-F1
#
_cell.length_a   1.000
_cell.length_b   1.000
_cell.length_c   1.000
_cell.angle_alpha   90.00
_cell.angle_beta   90.00
_cell.angle_gamma   90.00
#
_symmetry.space_group_name_H-M   'P 1'
#
loop_
_entity.id
_entity.type
_entity.pdbx_description
1 polymer ?
#
loop_
_entity_poly.entity_id
_entity_poly.type
_entity_poly.pdbx_seq_one_letter_code
_entity_poly.pdbx_strand_id
1 'polypeptide(L)'
;ALKHQRDVRLPYVLNYIRRREIMLQQFGLEGVEQERRAKDDLFGIQNSRKALTGMLQGLQDPRLMKVKQRQEEALLAAVAKNPKLADAADAWEQIAKLQKRRAALQGKGVSLNTRLFRIAQTLVQMAAEDQKPNAERLPEFRDSARDSLLQQLFSPAPIYKDLEQATLADLISWMIEQRGGDDPLVQQILAGKGPRDRAAELVTGTQLDRVEFRKKLAEGGAEAIANCKDPLIQLAQAVDAEARAVRKERDEISELERQAYGKIAEVLFAVKGTSSYPDATFTLRLAFGPVKGYVEDGRTIPPWTTMGGAFEHEKRHGAKEPWKLPESWVKARDRIDLDTPFNFVCTADIIGGNSGSPVINRDAELVGLIFDGNIQSLTADYLYDDKVSRAVSVDARALREALEKIYHADRIVSELGK
;
A
#
# COMPACT_ATOMS: atom_id res chain seq x y z
N ALA A 1 0.75 18.75 -9.38
CA ALA A 1 0.60 17.45 -8.70
C ALA A 1 0.80 17.52 -7.18
N LEU A 2 1.96 17.97 -6.66
CA LEU A 2 2.23 17.95 -5.21
C LEU A 2 1.21 18.72 -4.35
N LYS A 3 0.76 19.90 -4.82
CA LYS A 3 -0.33 20.65 -4.15
C LYS A 3 -1.63 19.85 -4.09
N HIS A 4 -1.99 19.12 -5.16
CA HIS A 4 -3.17 18.25 -5.15
C HIS A 4 -3.01 17.08 -4.16
N GLN A 5 -1.81 16.49 -4.04
CA GLN A 5 -1.53 15.48 -3.02
C GLN A 5 -1.75 16.05 -1.62
N ARG A 6 -1.14 17.20 -1.31
CA ARG A 6 -1.23 17.88 -0.01
C ARG A 6 -2.64 18.32 0.36
N ASP A 7 -3.34 18.95 -0.57
CA ASP A 7 -4.58 19.69 -0.28
C ASP A 7 -5.84 18.86 -0.48
N VAL A 8 -5.76 17.76 -1.25
CA VAL A 8 -6.93 17.02 -1.72
C VAL A 8 -6.78 15.52 -1.48
N ARG A 9 -5.80 14.87 -2.13
CA ARG A 9 -5.70 13.40 -2.14
C ARG A 9 -5.30 12.80 -0.80
N LEU A 10 -4.19 13.24 -0.19
CA LEU A 10 -3.73 12.67 1.07
C LEU A 10 -4.72 12.93 2.22
N PRO A 11 -5.30 14.14 2.39
CA PRO A 11 -6.34 14.36 3.39
C PRO A 11 -7.54 13.43 3.23
N TYR A 12 -8.05 13.28 1.99
CA TYR A 12 -9.18 12.39 1.69
C TYR A 12 -8.86 10.93 2.06
N VAL A 13 -7.70 10.43 1.64
CA VAL A 13 -7.28 9.04 1.92
C VAL A 13 -7.04 8.81 3.41
N LEU A 14 -6.39 9.75 4.09
CA LEU A 14 -6.12 9.64 5.53
C LEU A 14 -7.42 9.63 6.34
N ASN A 15 -8.45 10.36 5.92
CA ASN A 15 -9.76 10.27 6.56
C ASN A 15 -10.33 8.85 6.45
N TYR A 16 -10.35 8.29 5.24
CA TYR A 16 -10.78 6.90 5.01
C TYR A 16 -9.96 5.88 5.82
N ILE A 17 -8.64 6.01 5.86
CA ILE A 17 -7.75 5.08 6.57
C ILE A 17 -7.96 5.16 8.08
N ARG A 18 -8.07 6.37 8.65
CA ARG A 18 -8.34 6.55 10.10
C ARG A 18 -9.70 5.96 10.48
N ARG A 19 -10.73 6.17 9.65
CA ARG A 19 -12.04 5.54 9.84
C ARG A 19 -11.91 4.01 9.86
N ARG A 20 -11.21 3.42 8.89
CA ARG A 20 -11.01 1.97 8.80
C ARG A 20 -10.23 1.42 10.00
N GLU A 21 -9.21 2.15 10.47
CA GLU A 21 -8.45 1.78 11.67
C GLU A 21 -9.35 1.69 12.90
N ILE A 22 -10.17 2.71 13.15
CA ILE A 22 -11.12 2.71 14.27
C ILE A 22 -12.12 1.57 14.13
N MET A 23 -12.67 1.34 12.94
CA MET A 23 -13.60 0.24 12.70
C MET A 23 -12.96 -1.12 13.04
N LEU A 24 -11.75 -1.38 12.54
CA LEU A 24 -11.04 -2.65 12.80
C LEU A 24 -10.67 -2.82 14.28
N GLN A 25 -10.30 -1.74 14.97
CA GLN A 25 -10.06 -1.76 16.41
C GLN A 25 -11.35 -2.08 17.17
N GLN A 26 -12.47 -1.44 16.82
CA GLN A 26 -13.77 -1.71 17.44
C GLN A 26 -14.22 -3.15 17.22
N PHE A 27 -14.05 -3.68 16.01
CA PHE A 27 -14.32 -5.08 15.72
C PHE A 27 -13.44 -6.00 16.58
N GLY A 28 -12.14 -5.70 16.72
CA GLY A 28 -11.23 -6.45 17.58
C GLY A 28 -11.64 -6.49 19.06
N LEU A 29 -12.33 -5.45 19.56
CA LEU A 29 -12.83 -5.40 20.94
C LEU A 29 -13.99 -6.38 21.21
N GLU A 30 -14.61 -6.96 20.17
CA GLU A 30 -15.70 -7.93 20.33
C GLU A 30 -15.22 -9.29 20.86
N GLY A 31 -13.93 -9.60 20.72
CA GLY A 31 -13.36 -10.84 21.24
C GLY A 31 -12.00 -11.20 20.64
N VAL A 32 -11.34 -12.18 21.27
CA VAL A 32 -9.99 -12.64 20.89
C VAL A 32 -9.93 -13.11 19.43
N GLU A 33 -11.00 -13.75 18.94
CA GLU A 33 -11.04 -14.25 17.58
C GLU A 33 -11.24 -13.12 16.56
N GLN A 34 -12.02 -12.09 16.88
CA GLN A 34 -12.17 -10.89 16.05
C GLN A 34 -10.87 -10.09 16.00
N GLU A 35 -10.18 -9.94 17.13
CA GLU A 35 -8.85 -9.33 17.19
C GLU A 35 -7.87 -10.08 16.28
N ARG A 36 -7.82 -11.42 16.39
CA ARG A 36 -6.97 -12.26 15.55
C ARG A 36 -7.30 -12.11 14.06
N ARG A 37 -8.59 -12.07 13.70
CA ARG A 37 -9.07 -11.95 12.31
C ARG A 37 -8.75 -10.59 11.69
N ALA A 38 -8.87 -9.50 12.46
CA ALA A 38 -8.62 -8.15 11.98
C ALA A 38 -7.14 -7.74 12.03
N LYS A 39 -6.28 -8.52 12.69
CA LYS A 39 -4.88 -8.17 12.96
C LYS A 39 -4.10 -7.72 11.73
N ASP A 40 -4.12 -8.52 10.66
CA ASP A 40 -3.32 -8.24 9.46
C ASP A 40 -3.84 -7.01 8.70
N ASP A 41 -5.16 -6.88 8.58
CA ASP A 41 -5.81 -5.72 7.97
C ASP A 41 -5.52 -4.44 8.78
N LEU A 42 -5.63 -4.52 10.11
CA LEU A 42 -5.33 -3.42 11.02
C LEU A 42 -3.87 -2.99 10.89
N PHE A 43 -2.95 -3.95 10.87
CA PHE A 43 -1.52 -3.67 10.68
C PHE A 43 -1.27 -2.95 9.35
N GLY A 44 -1.83 -3.45 8.24
CA GLY A 44 -1.70 -2.81 6.92
C GLY A 44 -2.26 -1.39 6.88
N ILE A 45 -3.42 -1.16 7.51
CA ILE A 45 -4.05 0.15 7.64
C ILE A 45 -3.22 1.10 8.49
N GLN A 46 -2.68 0.64 9.62
CA GLN A 46 -1.80 1.42 10.49
C GLN A 46 -0.50 1.81 9.81
N ASN A 47 0.11 0.87 9.08
CA ASN A 47 1.32 1.14 8.31
C ASN A 47 1.06 2.17 7.20
N SER A 48 -0.06 2.03 6.48
CA SER A 48 -0.49 3.00 5.47
C SER A 48 -0.75 4.38 6.09
N ARG A 49 -1.40 4.44 7.26
CA ARG A 49 -1.62 5.69 7.99
C ARG A 49 -0.30 6.36 8.36
N LYS A 50 0.65 5.60 8.94
CA LYS A 50 1.99 6.08 9.30
C LYS A 50 2.66 6.73 8.08
N ALA A 51 2.77 5.98 6.98
CA ALA A 51 3.43 6.43 5.76
C ALA A 51 2.78 7.69 5.17
N LEU A 52 1.47 7.66 4.92
CA LEU A 52 0.75 8.78 4.31
C LEU A 52 0.71 10.03 5.19
N THR A 53 0.73 9.86 6.53
CA THR A 53 0.85 10.98 7.45
C THR A 53 2.22 11.64 7.33
N GLY A 54 3.31 10.86 7.27
CA GLY A 54 4.66 11.39 7.05
C GLY A 54 4.81 12.09 5.71
N MET A 55 4.27 11.51 4.62
CA MET A 55 4.22 12.14 3.30
C MET A 55 3.49 13.49 3.34
N LEU A 56 2.32 13.55 3.98
CA LEU A 56 1.54 14.78 4.12
C LEU A 56 2.30 15.84 4.93
N GLN A 57 2.92 15.45 6.04
CA GLN A 57 3.76 16.35 6.86
C GLN A 57 4.90 16.94 6.03
N GLY A 58 5.57 16.14 5.21
CA GLY A 58 6.60 16.62 4.27
C GLY A 58 6.07 17.67 3.30
N LEU A 59 4.90 17.44 2.70
CA LEU A 59 4.28 18.42 1.79
C LEU A 59 3.74 19.67 2.51
N GLN A 60 3.45 19.58 3.80
CA GLN A 60 3.07 20.71 4.63
C GLN A 60 4.27 21.58 5.02
N ASP A 61 5.51 21.06 4.96
CA ASP A 61 6.72 21.86 5.17
C ASP A 61 6.94 22.86 4.02
N PRO A 62 6.87 24.18 4.27
CA PRO A 62 7.10 25.19 3.24
C PRO A 62 8.49 25.12 2.61
N ARG A 63 9.50 24.62 3.34
CA ARG A 63 10.88 24.49 2.84
C ARG A 63 10.94 23.46 1.72
N LEU A 64 10.35 22.28 1.92
CA LEU A 64 10.27 21.23 0.91
C LEU A 64 9.52 21.73 -0.32
N MET A 65 8.36 22.36 -0.13
CA MET A 65 7.56 22.91 -1.23
C MET A 65 8.32 24.00 -2.01
N LYS A 66 9.06 24.88 -1.34
CA LYS A 66 9.93 25.88 -1.98
C LYS A 66 11.08 25.25 -2.76
N VAL A 67 11.64 24.14 -2.31
CA VAL A 67 12.67 23.39 -3.08
C VAL A 67 12.05 22.85 -4.36
N LYS A 68 10.88 22.21 -4.28
CA LYS A 68 10.19 21.66 -5.46
C LYS A 68 9.73 22.72 -6.43
N GLN A 69 9.24 23.86 -5.94
CA GLN A 69 8.88 25.00 -6.78
C GLN A 69 10.10 25.54 -7.54
N ARG A 70 11.25 25.72 -6.87
CA ARG A 70 12.49 26.16 -7.54
C ARG A 70 12.98 25.16 -8.59
N GLN A 71 12.83 23.85 -8.34
CA GLN A 71 13.14 22.81 -9.32
C GLN A 71 12.23 22.91 -10.54
N GLU A 72 10.92 23.12 -10.35
CA GLU A 72 9.95 23.32 -11.44
C GLU A 72 10.26 24.58 -12.26
N GLU A 73 10.49 25.72 -11.60
CA GLU A 73 10.84 26.99 -12.25
C GLU A 73 12.12 26.87 -13.09
N ALA A 74 13.13 26.15 -12.60
CA ALA A 74 14.37 25.92 -13.35
C ALA A 74 14.14 25.07 -14.62
N LEU A 75 13.29 24.05 -14.56
CA LEU A 75 12.96 23.22 -15.73
C LEU A 75 12.16 24.03 -16.76
N LEU A 76 11.16 24.80 -16.32
CA LEU A 76 10.38 25.67 -17.21
C LEU A 76 11.27 26.73 -17.89
N ALA A 77 12.21 27.32 -17.14
CA ALA A 77 13.18 28.26 -17.70
C ALA A 77 14.12 27.58 -18.73
N ALA A 78 14.46 26.31 -18.55
CA ALA A 78 15.25 25.55 -19.53
C ALA A 78 14.45 25.25 -20.80
N VAL A 79 13.17 24.90 -20.66
CA VAL A 79 12.25 24.71 -21.80
C VAL A 79 12.16 25.99 -22.63
N ALA A 80 11.93 27.14 -21.99
CA ALA A 80 11.82 28.43 -22.68
C ALA A 80 13.09 28.84 -23.46
N LYS A 81 14.26 28.34 -23.05
CA LYS A 81 15.55 28.64 -23.69
C LYS A 81 15.95 27.64 -24.78
N ASN A 82 15.27 26.50 -24.87
CA ASN A 82 15.64 25.43 -25.79
C ASN A 82 14.48 25.12 -26.75
N PRO A 83 14.56 25.56 -28.02
CA PRO A 83 13.52 25.30 -29.02
C PRO A 83 13.21 23.81 -29.22
N LYS A 84 14.16 22.91 -28.94
CA LYS A 84 13.94 21.45 -29.03
C LYS A 84 13.01 20.90 -27.94
N LEU A 85 12.74 21.67 -26.89
CA LEU A 85 11.86 21.28 -25.78
C LEU A 85 10.49 21.97 -25.86
N ALA A 86 10.21 22.73 -26.92
CA ALA A 86 8.98 23.51 -27.05
C ALA A 86 7.71 22.64 -26.90
N ASP A 87 7.73 21.40 -27.39
CA ASP A 87 6.62 20.44 -27.32
C ASP A 87 6.29 20.00 -25.88
N ALA A 88 7.18 20.26 -24.92
CA ALA A 88 6.99 19.95 -23.50
C ALA A 88 6.46 21.13 -22.68
N ALA A 89 6.33 22.33 -23.27
CA ALA A 89 5.99 23.55 -22.54
C ALA A 89 4.60 23.48 -21.86
N ASP A 90 3.66 22.75 -22.45
CA ASP A 90 2.29 22.63 -21.96
C ASP A 90 2.10 21.50 -20.91
N ALA A 91 3.10 20.62 -20.74
CA ALA A 91 2.97 19.40 -19.94
C ALA A 91 2.60 19.69 -18.46
N TRP A 92 3.17 20.73 -17.86
CA TRP A 92 2.87 21.13 -16.47
C TRP A 92 1.43 21.62 -16.32
N GLU A 93 0.94 22.42 -17.27
CA GLU A 93 -0.44 22.91 -17.26
C GLU A 93 -1.43 21.76 -17.51
N GLN A 94 -1.09 20.84 -18.42
CA GLN A 94 -1.88 19.64 -18.69
C GLN A 94 -2.03 18.80 -17.41
N ILE A 95 -0.94 18.53 -16.69
CA ILE A 95 -0.98 17.84 -15.40
C ILE A 95 -1.82 18.62 -14.38
N ALA A 96 -1.67 19.94 -14.30
CA ALA A 96 -2.47 20.75 -13.38
C ALA A 96 -3.99 20.62 -13.65
N LYS A 97 -4.40 20.58 -14.93
CA LYS A 97 -5.80 20.34 -15.34
C LYS A 97 -6.26 18.91 -15.00
N LEU A 98 -5.44 17.90 -15.29
CA LEU A 98 -5.75 16.49 -15.02
C LEU A 98 -5.92 16.21 -13.52
N GLN A 99 -5.13 16.86 -12.67
CA GLN A 99 -5.24 16.75 -11.21
C GLN A 99 -6.58 17.31 -10.68
N LYS A 100 -7.15 18.34 -11.33
CA LYS A 100 -8.51 18.83 -11.02
C LYS A 100 -9.58 17.82 -11.44
N ARG A 101 -9.46 17.20 -12.61
CA ARG A 101 -10.36 16.10 -13.04
C ARG A 101 -10.31 14.93 -12.06
N ARG A 102 -9.11 14.53 -11.65
CA ARG A 102 -8.90 13.47 -10.64
C ARG A 102 -9.51 13.81 -9.29
N ALA A 103 -9.43 15.08 -8.86
CA ALA A 103 -10.12 15.55 -7.64
C ALA A 103 -11.64 15.38 -7.76
N ALA A 104 -12.22 15.72 -8.91
CA ALA A 104 -13.67 15.61 -9.14
C ALA A 104 -14.19 14.17 -9.18
N LEU A 105 -13.31 13.17 -9.25
CA LEU A 105 -13.65 11.74 -9.13
C LEU A 105 -13.62 11.22 -7.69
N GLN A 106 -13.12 11.99 -6.72
CA GLN A 106 -13.11 11.54 -5.33
C GLN A 106 -14.53 11.38 -4.79
N GLY A 107 -14.75 10.31 -4.02
CA GLY A 107 -16.09 9.96 -3.54
C GLY A 107 -17.06 9.45 -4.62
N LYS A 108 -16.64 9.38 -5.90
CA LYS A 108 -17.48 8.84 -6.98
C LYS A 108 -17.27 7.33 -7.20
N GLY A 109 -18.25 6.70 -7.83
CA GLY A 109 -18.24 5.28 -8.16
C GLY A 109 -18.55 4.36 -6.98
N VAL A 110 -18.31 3.07 -7.20
CA VAL A 110 -18.60 2.00 -6.24
C VAL A 110 -17.40 1.80 -5.32
N SER A 111 -17.60 1.98 -4.01
CA SER A 111 -16.54 1.86 -2.99
C SER A 111 -16.71 0.63 -2.08
N LEU A 112 -17.26 -0.48 -2.57
CA LEU A 112 -17.57 -1.68 -1.78
C LEU A 112 -16.41 -2.71 -1.71
N ASN A 113 -15.18 -2.25 -1.50
CA ASN A 113 -13.96 -3.04 -1.67
C ASN A 113 -13.66 -4.11 -0.57
N THR A 114 -14.63 -4.97 -0.23
CA THR A 114 -14.41 -6.17 0.60
C THR A 114 -13.94 -7.36 -0.24
N ARG A 115 -13.44 -8.44 0.37
CA ARG A 115 -12.93 -9.59 -0.38
C ARG A 115 -14.05 -10.30 -1.14
N LEU A 116 -15.21 -10.51 -0.53
CA LEU A 116 -16.36 -11.16 -1.17
C LEU A 116 -16.92 -10.32 -2.32
N PHE A 117 -17.05 -9.00 -2.15
CA PHE A 117 -17.52 -8.14 -3.24
C PHE A 117 -16.50 -8.06 -4.38
N ARG A 118 -15.18 -8.01 -4.10
CA ARG A 118 -14.14 -8.10 -5.14
C ARG A 118 -14.29 -9.40 -5.95
N ILE A 119 -14.47 -10.54 -5.29
CA ILE A 119 -14.71 -11.83 -5.96
C ILE A 119 -15.94 -11.74 -6.88
N ALA A 120 -17.05 -11.20 -6.39
CA ALA A 120 -18.27 -11.03 -7.16
C ALA A 120 -18.05 -10.17 -8.41
N GLN A 121 -17.42 -9.00 -8.24
CA GLN A 121 -17.13 -8.07 -9.32
C GLN A 121 -16.16 -8.68 -10.34
N THR A 122 -15.13 -9.38 -9.88
CA THR A 122 -14.21 -10.12 -10.75
C THR A 122 -14.94 -11.17 -11.58
N LEU A 123 -15.82 -11.97 -10.99
CA LEU A 123 -16.59 -13.00 -11.73
C LEU A 123 -17.52 -12.37 -12.77
N VAL A 124 -18.24 -11.31 -12.41
CA VAL A 124 -19.13 -10.58 -13.34
C VAL A 124 -18.34 -9.98 -14.49
N GLN A 125 -17.21 -9.32 -14.21
CA GLN A 125 -16.39 -8.71 -15.24
C GLN A 125 -15.68 -9.75 -16.10
N MET A 126 -15.14 -10.81 -15.50
CA MET A 126 -14.49 -11.90 -16.22
C MET A 126 -15.43 -12.53 -17.24
N ALA A 127 -16.68 -12.82 -16.85
CA ALA A 127 -17.67 -13.37 -17.77
C ALA A 127 -17.96 -12.47 -18.98
N ALA A 128 -17.93 -11.15 -18.79
CA ALA A 128 -18.11 -10.18 -19.88
C ALA A 128 -16.83 -9.98 -20.72
N GLU A 129 -15.65 -9.99 -20.10
CA GLU A 129 -14.37 -9.86 -20.80
C GLU A 129 -14.03 -11.12 -21.61
N ASP A 130 -14.41 -12.31 -21.13
CA ASP A 130 -14.16 -13.59 -21.81
C ASP A 130 -14.90 -13.68 -23.16
N GLN A 131 -15.95 -12.88 -23.37
CA GLN A 131 -16.68 -12.77 -24.64
C GLN A 131 -15.96 -11.88 -25.68
N LYS A 132 -14.91 -11.16 -25.29
CA LYS A 132 -14.15 -10.26 -26.16
C LYS A 132 -12.87 -10.92 -26.67
N PRO A 133 -12.37 -10.49 -27.85
CA PRO A 133 -11.01 -10.79 -28.26
C PRO A 133 -10.01 -10.38 -27.19
N ASN A 134 -8.97 -11.18 -26.97
CA ASN A 134 -7.99 -10.96 -25.89
C ASN A 134 -7.39 -9.53 -25.89
N ALA A 135 -7.13 -8.94 -27.07
CA ALA A 135 -6.61 -7.58 -27.19
C ALA A 135 -7.56 -6.48 -26.67
N GLU A 136 -8.87 -6.74 -26.72
CA GLU A 136 -9.93 -5.82 -26.28
C GLU A 136 -10.30 -6.01 -24.81
N ARG A 137 -9.81 -7.08 -24.17
CA ARG A 137 -10.03 -7.30 -22.74
C ARG A 137 -9.29 -6.27 -21.92
N LEU A 138 -9.92 -5.92 -20.81
CA LEU A 138 -9.27 -5.24 -19.70
C LEU A 138 -7.99 -5.99 -19.28
N PRO A 139 -6.87 -5.30 -18.97
CA PRO A 139 -5.54 -5.92 -18.81
C PRO A 139 -5.51 -7.11 -17.85
N GLU A 140 -6.23 -7.04 -16.73
CA GLU A 140 -6.28 -8.07 -15.70
C GLU A 140 -7.09 -9.33 -16.11
N PHE A 141 -7.86 -9.26 -17.20
CA PHE A 141 -8.64 -10.39 -17.76
C PHE A 141 -8.06 -10.93 -19.07
N ARG A 142 -6.90 -10.40 -19.50
CA ARG A 142 -6.17 -10.93 -20.66
C ARG A 142 -5.57 -12.31 -20.35
N ASP A 143 -5.30 -13.08 -21.40
CA ASP A 143 -4.74 -14.42 -21.27
C ASP A 143 -3.42 -14.43 -20.46
N SER A 144 -2.59 -13.39 -20.63
CA SER A 144 -1.33 -13.22 -19.88
C SER A 144 -1.49 -13.04 -18.37
N ALA A 145 -2.68 -12.63 -17.91
CA ALA A 145 -3.00 -12.43 -16.50
C ALA A 145 -3.87 -13.56 -15.92
N ARG A 146 -4.32 -14.52 -16.76
CA ARG A 146 -5.36 -15.49 -16.39
C ARG A 146 -4.95 -16.38 -15.22
N ASP A 147 -3.73 -16.90 -15.22
CA ASP A 147 -3.27 -17.78 -14.14
C ASP A 147 -3.25 -17.07 -12.79
N SER A 148 -2.69 -15.86 -12.75
CA SER A 148 -2.67 -15.00 -11.55
C SER A 148 -4.09 -14.64 -11.09
N LEU A 149 -4.99 -14.32 -12.04
CA LEU A 149 -6.38 -14.00 -11.75
C LEU A 149 -7.10 -15.19 -11.12
N LEU A 150 -6.99 -16.38 -11.71
CA LEU A 150 -7.63 -17.59 -11.21
C LEU A 150 -7.03 -18.05 -9.88
N GLN A 151 -5.72 -17.92 -9.70
CA GLN A 151 -5.06 -18.20 -8.41
C GLN A 151 -5.63 -17.33 -7.29
N GLN A 152 -5.81 -16.02 -7.54
CA GLN A 152 -6.40 -15.11 -6.57
C GLN A 152 -7.88 -15.43 -6.32
N LEU A 153 -8.66 -15.62 -7.39
CA LEU A 153 -10.08 -15.92 -7.35
C LEU A 153 -10.39 -17.21 -6.57
N PHE A 154 -9.57 -18.24 -6.77
CA PHE A 154 -9.73 -19.57 -6.17
C PHE A 154 -8.88 -19.79 -4.92
N SER A 155 -8.26 -18.75 -4.38
CA SER A 155 -7.50 -18.85 -3.13
C SER A 155 -8.38 -19.42 -2.00
N PRO A 156 -7.93 -20.50 -1.33
CA PRO A 156 -8.66 -21.13 -0.22
C PRO A 156 -8.44 -20.39 1.11
N ALA A 157 -7.67 -19.28 1.11
CA ALA A 157 -7.44 -18.50 2.32
C ALA A 157 -8.80 -18.13 2.95
N PRO A 158 -8.96 -18.27 4.27
CA PRO A 158 -10.24 -18.12 4.95
C PRO A 158 -10.84 -16.74 4.70
N ILE A 159 -12.18 -16.69 4.61
CA ILE A 159 -12.95 -15.45 4.57
C ILE A 159 -13.83 -15.41 5.81
N TYR A 160 -13.59 -14.42 6.67
CA TYR A 160 -14.33 -14.25 7.91
C TYR A 160 -15.57 -13.40 7.65
N LYS A 161 -16.76 -14.04 7.63
CA LYS A 161 -18.02 -13.37 7.24
C LYS A 161 -18.42 -12.24 8.19
N ASP A 162 -18.10 -12.35 9.48
CA ASP A 162 -18.30 -11.29 10.47
C ASP A 162 -17.49 -10.03 10.13
N LEU A 163 -16.20 -10.19 9.82
CA LEU A 163 -15.34 -9.08 9.41
C LEU A 163 -15.77 -8.48 8.05
N GLU A 164 -16.15 -9.33 7.08
CA GLU A 164 -16.68 -8.89 5.79
C GLU A 164 -17.97 -8.07 5.97
N GLN A 165 -18.88 -8.51 6.84
CA GLN A 165 -20.13 -7.81 7.13
C GLN A 165 -19.86 -6.44 7.79
N ALA A 166 -19.00 -6.40 8.82
CA ALA A 166 -18.64 -5.15 9.50
C ALA A 166 -17.98 -4.16 8.51
N THR A 167 -17.05 -4.67 7.68
CA THR A 167 -16.34 -3.87 6.69
C THR A 167 -17.28 -3.35 5.61
N LEU A 168 -18.17 -4.20 5.07
CA LEU A 168 -19.13 -3.81 4.04
C LEU A 168 -20.14 -2.78 4.56
N ALA A 169 -20.65 -2.97 5.78
CA ALA A 169 -21.55 -2.00 6.41
C ALA A 169 -20.89 -0.62 6.58
N ASP A 170 -19.61 -0.61 6.96
CA ASP A 170 -18.84 0.63 7.05
C ASP A 170 -18.62 1.29 5.68
N LEU A 171 -18.33 0.51 4.64
CA LEU A 171 -18.14 1.03 3.27
C LEU A 171 -19.44 1.59 2.68
N ILE A 172 -20.58 0.95 2.93
CA ILE A 172 -21.89 1.47 2.52
C ILE A 172 -22.17 2.79 3.27
N SER A 173 -21.92 2.85 4.58
CA SER A 173 -22.03 4.09 5.36
C SER A 173 -21.14 5.20 4.81
N TRP A 174 -19.89 4.88 4.47
CA TRP A 174 -18.96 5.82 3.85
C TRP A 174 -19.50 6.36 2.51
N MET A 175 -20.08 5.50 1.66
CA MET A 175 -20.70 5.95 0.41
C MET A 175 -21.86 6.91 0.64
N ILE A 176 -22.70 6.67 1.66
CA ILE A 176 -23.77 7.60 2.06
C ILE A 176 -23.18 8.95 2.47
N GLU A 177 -22.12 8.97 3.28
CA GLU A 177 -21.48 10.21 3.74
C GLU A 177 -20.86 11.01 2.57
N GLN A 178 -20.31 10.32 1.55
CA GLN A 178 -19.68 10.99 0.41
C GLN A 178 -20.67 11.47 -0.66
N ARG A 179 -21.78 10.74 -0.86
CA ARG A 179 -22.71 10.96 -1.98
C ARG A 179 -24.07 11.50 -1.56
N GLY A 180 -24.45 11.32 -0.31
CA GLY A 180 -25.81 11.54 0.20
C GLY A 180 -26.66 10.27 0.14
N GLY A 181 -27.64 10.17 1.04
CA GLY A 181 -28.55 9.02 1.13
C GLY A 181 -29.44 8.87 -0.09
N ASP A 182 -29.87 9.97 -0.71
CA ASP A 182 -30.79 9.99 -1.85
C ASP A 182 -30.09 9.80 -3.21
N ASP A 183 -28.76 9.61 -3.21
CA ASP A 183 -28.02 9.33 -4.43
C ASP A 183 -28.52 7.99 -5.05
N PRO A 184 -28.81 7.95 -6.37
CA PRO A 184 -29.39 6.76 -7.00
C PRO A 184 -28.57 5.49 -6.82
N LEU A 185 -27.23 5.58 -6.87
CA LEU A 185 -26.35 4.44 -6.66
C LEU A 185 -26.41 3.97 -5.21
N VAL A 186 -26.45 4.90 -4.26
CA VAL A 186 -26.60 4.58 -2.83
C VAL A 186 -27.94 3.88 -2.57
N GLN A 187 -29.04 4.40 -3.09
CA GLN A 187 -30.37 3.77 -2.98
C GLN A 187 -30.40 2.37 -3.60
N GLN A 188 -29.77 2.21 -4.77
CA GLN A 188 -29.64 0.90 -5.44
C GLN A 188 -28.84 -0.10 -4.59
N ILE A 189 -27.73 0.33 -3.97
CA ILE A 189 -26.92 -0.52 -3.09
C ILE A 189 -27.69 -0.90 -1.82
N LEU A 190 -28.38 0.06 -1.20
CA LEU A 190 -29.12 -0.13 0.04
C LEU A 190 -30.35 -1.04 -0.14
N ALA A 191 -30.99 -0.99 -1.31
CA ALA A 191 -32.21 -1.73 -1.60
C ALA A 191 -33.28 -1.55 -0.49
N GLY A 192 -33.43 -0.32 0.00
CA GLY A 192 -34.38 0.04 1.06
C GLY A 192 -33.97 -0.35 2.49
N LYS A 193 -32.76 -0.86 2.71
CA LYS A 193 -32.25 -1.26 4.04
C LYS A 193 -31.21 -0.29 4.58
N GLY A 194 -30.98 -0.33 5.90
CA GLY A 194 -29.83 0.35 6.51
C GLY A 194 -28.50 -0.35 6.16
N PRO A 195 -27.34 0.32 6.28
CA PRO A 195 -26.04 -0.24 5.91
C PRO A 195 -25.71 -1.59 6.57
N ARG A 196 -26.01 -1.73 7.87
CA ARG A 196 -25.77 -2.97 8.63
C ARG A 196 -26.64 -4.12 8.13
N ASP A 197 -27.94 -3.89 7.98
CA ASP A 197 -28.89 -4.91 7.53
C ASP A 197 -28.62 -5.32 6.08
N ARG A 198 -28.23 -4.36 5.24
CA ARG A 198 -27.85 -4.64 3.86
C ARG A 198 -26.59 -5.46 3.78
N ALA A 199 -25.54 -5.11 4.54
CA ALA A 199 -24.32 -5.90 4.59
C ALA A 199 -24.58 -7.33 5.11
N ALA A 200 -25.41 -7.47 6.15
CA ALA A 200 -25.75 -8.77 6.72
C ALA A 200 -26.49 -9.66 5.72
N GLU A 201 -27.47 -9.12 4.99
CA GLU A 201 -28.18 -9.84 3.93
C GLU A 201 -27.21 -10.35 2.84
N LEU A 202 -26.36 -9.45 2.33
CA LEU A 202 -25.43 -9.76 1.26
C LEU A 202 -24.41 -10.84 1.66
N VAL A 203 -23.79 -10.69 2.84
CA VAL A 203 -22.72 -11.59 3.30
C VAL A 203 -23.27 -12.91 3.82
N THR A 204 -24.45 -12.93 4.44
CA THR A 204 -25.08 -14.18 4.90
C THR A 204 -25.61 -14.99 3.71
N GLY A 205 -26.23 -14.33 2.73
CA GLY A 205 -26.85 -14.99 1.59
C GLY A 205 -25.89 -15.44 0.49
N THR A 206 -24.64 -14.95 0.50
CA THR A 206 -23.65 -15.35 -0.52
C THR A 206 -22.99 -16.69 -0.23
N GLN A 207 -22.65 -17.41 -1.30
CA GLN A 207 -21.83 -18.62 -1.28
C GLN A 207 -20.40 -18.38 -1.79
N LEU A 208 -20.03 -17.12 -2.05
CA LEU A 208 -18.70 -16.76 -2.57
C LEU A 208 -17.56 -17.00 -1.57
N ASP A 209 -17.82 -17.40 -0.33
CA ASP A 209 -16.80 -17.96 0.57
C ASP A 209 -16.34 -19.37 0.16
N ARG A 210 -17.12 -20.08 -0.66
CA ARG A 210 -16.84 -21.44 -1.13
C ARG A 210 -16.09 -21.41 -2.47
N VAL A 211 -14.87 -21.93 -2.50
CA VAL A 211 -14.03 -21.97 -3.71
C VAL A 211 -14.71 -22.70 -4.87
N GLU A 212 -15.35 -23.84 -4.60
CA GLU A 212 -16.05 -24.63 -5.64
C GLU A 212 -17.23 -23.86 -6.28
N PHE A 213 -17.91 -23.00 -5.52
CA PHE A 213 -18.95 -22.15 -6.07
C PHE A 213 -18.37 -21.09 -7.02
N ARG A 214 -17.23 -20.49 -6.66
CA ARG A 214 -16.51 -19.54 -7.54
C ARG A 214 -16.07 -20.21 -8.83
N LYS A 215 -15.51 -21.43 -8.76
CA LYS A 215 -15.09 -22.21 -9.93
C LYS A 215 -16.27 -22.50 -10.84
N LYS A 216 -17.39 -22.96 -10.29
CA LYS A 216 -18.62 -23.21 -11.07
C LYS A 216 -19.11 -21.96 -11.80
N LEU A 217 -19.08 -20.80 -11.16
CA LEU A 217 -19.46 -19.54 -11.81
C LEU A 217 -18.46 -19.12 -12.89
N ALA A 218 -17.16 -19.29 -12.65
CA ALA A 218 -16.11 -19.00 -13.61
C ALA A 218 -16.22 -19.90 -14.87
N GLU A 219 -16.43 -21.20 -14.68
CA GLU A 219 -16.58 -22.19 -15.76
C GLU A 219 -17.87 -21.97 -16.56
N GLY A 220 -18.98 -21.66 -15.88
CA GLY A 220 -20.26 -21.40 -16.53
C GLY A 220 -20.37 -20.03 -17.21
N GLY A 221 -19.37 -19.15 -17.04
CA GLY A 221 -19.24 -17.89 -17.76
C GLY A 221 -20.48 -16.99 -17.69
N ALA A 222 -20.77 -16.31 -18.80
CA ALA A 222 -21.84 -15.31 -18.89
C ALA A 222 -23.24 -15.86 -18.56
N GLU A 223 -23.54 -17.09 -18.95
CA GLU A 223 -24.84 -17.72 -18.66
C GLU A 223 -25.01 -17.99 -17.17
N ALA A 224 -23.99 -18.55 -16.52
CA ALA A 224 -24.03 -18.79 -15.08
C ALA A 224 -24.14 -17.50 -14.27
N ILE A 225 -23.43 -16.44 -14.69
CA ILE A 225 -23.51 -15.12 -14.06
C ILE A 225 -24.88 -14.48 -14.26
N ALA A 226 -25.43 -14.47 -15.49
CA ALA A 226 -26.73 -13.88 -15.79
C ALA A 226 -27.87 -14.52 -14.98
N ASN A 227 -27.80 -15.82 -14.74
CA ASN A 227 -28.82 -16.58 -14.00
C ASN A 227 -28.56 -16.69 -12.50
N CYS A 228 -27.42 -16.18 -12.01
CA CYS A 228 -27.03 -16.31 -10.61
C CYS A 228 -27.98 -15.53 -9.69
N LYS A 229 -28.42 -16.18 -8.60
CA LYS A 229 -29.24 -15.56 -7.55
C LYS A 229 -28.43 -15.25 -6.28
N ASP A 230 -27.10 -15.38 -6.33
CA ASP A 230 -26.23 -14.97 -5.23
C ASP A 230 -26.32 -13.45 -5.04
N PRO A 231 -26.60 -12.96 -3.82
CA PRO A 231 -26.89 -11.55 -3.59
C PRO A 231 -25.69 -10.63 -3.90
N LEU A 232 -24.45 -11.10 -3.73
CA LEU A 232 -23.27 -10.31 -4.08
C LEU A 232 -23.01 -10.30 -5.59
N ILE A 233 -23.31 -11.39 -6.30
CA ILE A 233 -23.26 -11.39 -7.77
C ILE A 233 -24.30 -10.42 -8.33
N GLN A 234 -25.53 -10.45 -7.83
CA GLN A 234 -26.57 -9.52 -8.25
C GLN A 234 -26.20 -8.08 -7.96
N LEU A 235 -25.64 -7.79 -6.78
CA LEU A 235 -25.15 -6.45 -6.47
C LEU A 235 -24.02 -6.04 -7.42
N ALA A 236 -23.05 -6.92 -7.68
CA ALA A 236 -21.95 -6.64 -8.60
C ALA A 236 -22.46 -6.34 -10.02
N GLN A 237 -23.42 -7.11 -10.54
CA GLN A 237 -24.07 -6.83 -11.83
C GLN A 237 -24.77 -5.47 -11.82
N ALA A 238 -25.52 -5.17 -10.75
CA ALA A 238 -26.30 -3.95 -10.64
C ALA A 238 -25.43 -2.68 -10.68
N VAL A 239 -24.21 -2.74 -10.14
CA VAL A 239 -23.31 -1.59 -10.03
C VAL A 239 -22.15 -1.60 -11.04
N ASP A 240 -22.04 -2.64 -11.89
CA ASP A 240 -20.89 -2.80 -12.80
C ASP A 240 -20.80 -1.66 -13.83
N ALA A 241 -21.94 -1.18 -14.34
CA ALA A 241 -21.98 -0.08 -15.29
C ALA A 241 -21.35 1.21 -14.71
N GLU A 242 -21.70 1.58 -13.49
CA GLU A 242 -21.13 2.73 -12.77
C GLU A 242 -19.63 2.51 -12.48
N ALA A 243 -19.26 1.30 -12.03
CA ALA A 243 -17.87 0.96 -11.78
C ALA A 243 -17.00 1.09 -13.03
N ARG A 244 -17.50 0.63 -14.18
CA ARG A 244 -16.82 0.74 -15.49
C ARG A 244 -16.77 2.16 -16.01
N ALA A 245 -17.83 2.95 -15.81
CA ALA A 245 -17.85 4.36 -16.21
C ALA A 245 -16.77 5.17 -15.48
N VAL A 246 -16.70 5.05 -14.16
CA VAL A 246 -15.69 5.74 -13.35
C VAL A 246 -14.28 5.22 -13.65
N ARG A 247 -14.13 3.91 -13.86
CA ARG A 247 -12.86 3.33 -14.32
C ARG A 247 -12.40 3.97 -15.64
N LYS A 248 -13.28 4.06 -16.64
CA LYS A 248 -12.93 4.61 -17.96
C LYS A 248 -12.36 6.01 -17.83
N GLU A 249 -12.98 6.87 -17.03
CA GLU A 249 -12.49 8.24 -16.81
C GLU A 249 -11.14 8.25 -16.08
N ARG A 250 -10.95 7.39 -15.09
CA ARG A 250 -9.67 7.24 -14.39
C ARG A 250 -8.55 6.76 -15.32
N ASP A 251 -8.84 5.79 -16.17
CA ASP A 251 -7.86 5.20 -17.08
C ASP A 251 -7.47 6.23 -18.17
N GLU A 252 -8.43 7.01 -18.68
CA GLU A 252 -8.17 8.15 -19.58
C GLU A 252 -7.27 9.22 -18.93
N ILE A 253 -7.60 9.64 -17.70
CA ILE A 253 -6.77 10.61 -16.95
C ILE A 253 -5.35 10.07 -16.78
N SER A 254 -5.21 8.80 -16.42
CA SER A 254 -3.91 8.19 -16.16
C SER A 254 -3.05 8.09 -17.43
N GLU A 255 -3.67 7.80 -18.58
CA GLU A 255 -2.98 7.78 -19.86
C GLU A 255 -2.50 9.18 -20.28
N LEU A 256 -3.35 10.20 -20.14
CA LEU A 256 -2.97 11.59 -20.42
C LEU A 256 -1.86 12.09 -19.48
N GLU A 257 -1.91 11.69 -18.19
CA GLU A 257 -0.83 11.99 -17.24
C GLU A 257 0.47 11.30 -17.64
N ARG A 258 0.42 10.04 -18.07
CA ARG A 258 1.61 9.28 -18.53
C ARG A 258 2.30 9.99 -19.70
N GLN A 259 1.54 10.48 -20.68
CA GLN A 259 2.07 11.22 -21.82
C GLN A 259 2.71 12.55 -21.38
N ALA A 260 2.02 13.32 -20.54
CA ALA A 260 2.54 14.59 -20.03
C ALA A 260 3.81 14.40 -19.17
N TYR A 261 3.84 13.38 -18.32
CA TYR A 261 5.04 13.04 -17.54
C TYR A 261 6.19 12.55 -18.42
N GLY A 262 5.92 11.86 -19.53
CA GLY A 262 6.93 11.51 -20.54
C GLY A 262 7.65 12.74 -21.06
N LYS A 263 6.91 13.79 -21.45
CA LYS A 263 7.47 15.07 -21.89
C LYS A 263 8.31 15.75 -20.78
N ILE A 264 7.83 15.73 -19.53
CA ILE A 264 8.60 16.28 -18.40
C ILE A 264 9.91 15.49 -18.17
N ALA A 265 9.87 14.16 -18.33
CA ALA A 265 11.05 13.32 -18.22
C ALA A 265 12.09 13.63 -19.31
N GLU A 266 11.66 13.91 -20.54
CA GLU A 266 12.55 14.37 -21.62
C GLU A 266 13.24 15.70 -21.26
N VAL A 267 12.49 16.66 -20.71
CA VAL A 267 13.06 17.93 -20.20
C VAL A 267 14.06 17.67 -19.08
N LEU A 268 13.72 16.81 -18.12
CA LEU A 268 14.60 16.47 -17.00
C LEU A 268 15.91 15.86 -17.51
N PHE A 269 15.84 14.94 -18.47
CA PHE A 269 17.01 14.32 -19.08
C PHE A 269 17.84 15.32 -19.89
N ALA A 270 17.21 16.22 -20.64
CA ALA A 270 17.92 17.27 -21.37
C ALA A 270 18.67 18.24 -20.45
N VAL A 271 18.15 18.49 -19.24
CA VAL A 271 18.75 19.43 -18.27
C VAL A 271 19.79 18.76 -17.36
N LYS A 272 19.53 17.53 -16.91
CA LYS A 272 20.36 16.84 -15.90
C LYS A 272 21.19 15.69 -16.45
N GLY A 273 20.94 15.25 -17.68
CA GLY A 273 21.55 14.05 -18.25
C GLY A 273 21.35 12.84 -17.32
N THR A 274 22.44 12.11 -17.06
CA THR A 274 22.46 10.90 -16.23
C THR A 274 22.80 11.17 -14.77
N SER A 275 22.85 12.44 -14.33
CA SER A 275 23.18 12.79 -12.93
C SER A 275 22.02 12.58 -11.95
N SER A 276 20.88 12.03 -12.42
CA SER A 276 19.69 11.73 -11.65
C SER A 276 19.23 10.31 -11.95
N TYR A 277 18.52 9.69 -11.02
CA TYR A 277 17.91 8.37 -11.21
C TYR A 277 16.40 8.49 -11.48
N PRO A 278 15.80 7.52 -12.19
CA PRO A 278 14.35 7.48 -12.41
C PRO A 278 13.61 7.10 -11.12
N ASP A 279 12.35 7.52 -11.01
CA ASP A 279 11.46 7.13 -9.90
C ASP A 279 11.33 5.60 -9.78
N ALA A 280 11.03 5.10 -8.59
CA ALA A 280 10.83 3.67 -8.35
C ALA A 280 9.59 3.13 -9.08
N THR A 281 9.72 1.96 -9.72
CA THR A 281 8.66 1.35 -10.55
C THR A 281 8.48 -0.15 -10.29
N PHE A 282 8.77 -0.63 -9.07
CA PHE A 282 8.86 -2.07 -8.75
C PHE A 282 9.87 -2.82 -9.63
N THR A 283 10.90 -2.11 -10.08
CA THR A 283 12.06 -2.68 -10.79
C THR A 283 13.26 -2.71 -9.89
N LEU A 284 14.23 -3.59 -10.17
CA LEU A 284 15.47 -3.68 -9.40
C LEU A 284 16.22 -2.34 -9.40
N ARG A 285 16.65 -1.89 -8.22
CA ARG A 285 17.47 -0.69 -8.00
C ARG A 285 18.59 -0.99 -7.01
N LEU A 286 19.66 -0.20 -7.10
CA LEU A 286 20.75 -0.20 -6.12
C LEU A 286 20.80 1.16 -5.44
N ALA A 287 20.82 1.17 -4.12
CA ALA A 287 21.09 2.35 -3.30
C ALA A 287 22.25 2.03 -2.35
N PHE A 288 23.09 3.01 -2.08
CA PHE A 288 24.28 2.83 -1.25
C PHE A 288 24.50 4.03 -0.34
N GLY A 289 25.14 3.77 0.80
CA GLY A 289 25.45 4.81 1.78
C GLY A 289 26.13 4.22 3.01
N PRO A 290 26.91 5.02 3.76
CA PRO A 290 27.54 4.56 4.99
C PRO A 290 26.52 4.24 6.09
N VAL A 291 26.89 3.32 6.99
CA VAL A 291 26.26 3.15 8.31
C VAL A 291 26.52 4.42 9.12
N LYS A 292 25.46 5.14 9.50
CA LYS A 292 25.58 6.48 10.09
C LYS A 292 24.37 6.82 10.95
N GLY A 293 24.61 7.26 12.19
CA GLY A 293 23.58 7.80 13.07
C GLY A 293 22.96 9.10 12.53
N TYR A 294 21.97 9.65 13.23
CA TYR A 294 21.30 10.90 12.84
C TYR A 294 20.94 11.73 14.07
N VAL A 295 20.49 12.97 13.85
CA VAL A 295 20.01 13.84 14.92
C VAL A 295 18.49 13.92 14.86
N GLU A 296 17.84 13.65 15.98
CA GLU A 296 16.39 13.74 16.17
C GLU A 296 16.12 14.59 17.40
N ASP A 297 15.37 15.70 17.24
CA ASP A 297 15.02 16.62 18.33
C ASP A 297 16.23 17.05 19.19
N GLY A 298 17.37 17.29 18.53
CA GLY A 298 18.63 17.67 19.18
C GLY A 298 19.40 16.53 19.84
N ARG A 299 18.87 15.30 19.84
CA ARG A 299 19.53 14.11 20.36
C ARG A 299 20.26 13.37 19.26
N THR A 300 21.48 12.92 19.55
CA THR A 300 22.23 12.05 18.63
C THR A 300 21.74 10.62 18.78
N ILE A 301 21.21 10.06 17.70
CA ILE A 301 20.79 8.67 17.61
C ILE A 301 21.95 7.84 17.05
N PRO A 302 22.41 6.80 17.75
CA PRO A 302 23.52 6.00 17.29
C PRO A 302 23.16 5.18 16.04
N PRO A 303 24.16 4.79 15.24
CA PRO A 303 23.97 3.99 14.03
C PRO A 303 23.46 2.55 14.24
N TRP A 304 23.46 2.02 15.47
CA TRP A 304 22.98 0.66 15.76
C TRP A 304 22.44 0.53 17.17
N THR A 305 21.65 -0.52 17.38
CA THR A 305 21.16 -1.01 18.67
C THR A 305 21.80 -2.37 18.98
N THR A 306 21.55 -2.91 20.17
CA THR A 306 22.01 -4.26 20.58
C THR A 306 20.84 -5.15 20.95
N MET A 307 21.07 -6.47 20.98
CA MET A 307 20.05 -7.44 21.42
C MET A 307 19.68 -7.25 22.89
N GLY A 308 20.64 -6.87 23.74
CA GLY A 308 20.40 -6.46 25.13
C GLY A 308 19.46 -5.27 25.25
N GLY A 309 19.55 -4.32 24.31
CA GLY A 309 18.65 -3.17 24.23
C GLY A 309 17.17 -3.54 24.08
N ALA A 310 16.84 -4.73 23.56
CA ALA A 310 15.46 -5.22 23.48
C ALA A 310 14.86 -5.50 24.88
N PHE A 311 15.64 -6.12 25.78
CA PHE A 311 15.22 -6.38 27.16
C PHE A 311 15.12 -5.09 27.98
N GLU A 312 16.04 -4.14 27.76
CA GLU A 312 15.94 -2.80 28.36
C GLU A 312 14.68 -2.08 27.87
N HIS A 313 14.35 -2.22 26.59
CA HIS A 313 13.16 -1.64 26.00
C HIS A 313 11.88 -2.23 26.59
N GLU A 314 11.78 -3.55 26.73
CA GLU A 314 10.67 -4.20 27.44
C GLU A 314 10.53 -3.67 28.87
N LYS A 315 11.64 -3.63 29.63
CA LYS A 315 11.65 -3.15 31.02
C LYS A 315 11.16 -1.70 31.13
N ARG A 316 11.60 -0.81 30.23
CA ARG A 316 11.14 0.59 30.19
C ARG A 316 9.63 0.71 29.95
N HIS A 317 9.03 -0.26 29.25
CA HIS A 317 7.59 -0.30 28.98
C HIS A 317 6.81 -1.18 29.96
N GLY A 318 7.43 -1.63 31.06
CA GLY A 318 6.77 -2.39 32.10
C GLY A 318 6.32 -3.80 31.68
N ALA A 319 6.99 -4.39 30.68
CA ALA A 319 6.69 -5.74 30.16
C ALA A 319 5.23 -5.94 29.73
N LYS A 320 4.65 -4.91 29.11
CA LYS A 320 3.29 -4.92 28.55
C LYS A 320 3.34 -4.96 27.03
N GLU A 321 2.34 -5.60 26.43
CA GLU A 321 2.12 -5.54 24.99
C GLU A 321 2.04 -4.09 24.49
N PRO A 322 2.58 -3.77 23.30
CA PRO A 322 3.28 -4.67 22.35
C PRO A 322 4.80 -4.80 22.62
N TRP A 323 5.30 -4.32 23.76
CA TRP A 323 6.73 -4.26 24.09
C TRP A 323 7.25 -5.45 24.88
N LYS A 324 6.37 -6.40 25.18
CA LYS A 324 6.70 -7.62 25.90
C LYS A 324 7.42 -8.58 24.96
N LEU A 325 8.59 -9.06 25.37
CA LEU A 325 9.35 -10.04 24.62
C LEU A 325 8.67 -11.42 24.73
N PRO A 326 8.70 -12.24 23.66
CA PRO A 326 8.22 -13.61 23.72
C PRO A 326 8.96 -14.43 24.78
N GLU A 327 8.30 -15.44 25.34
CA GLU A 327 8.89 -16.31 26.37
C GLU A 327 10.20 -16.98 25.90
N SER A 328 10.33 -17.27 24.60
CA SER A 328 11.56 -17.81 24.00
C SER A 328 12.77 -16.88 24.19
N TRP A 329 12.59 -15.57 24.04
CA TRP A 329 13.65 -14.58 24.26
C TRP A 329 14.07 -14.53 25.73
N VAL A 330 13.09 -14.57 26.64
CA VAL A 330 13.34 -14.58 28.09
C VAL A 330 14.15 -15.82 28.48
N LYS A 331 13.78 -17.00 27.98
CA LYS A 331 14.49 -18.27 28.25
C LYS A 331 15.89 -18.34 27.65
N ALA A 332 16.10 -17.64 26.53
CA ALA A 332 17.38 -17.63 25.82
C ALA A 332 18.35 -16.54 26.29
N ARG A 333 17.92 -15.62 27.18
CA ARG A 333 18.68 -14.44 27.59
C ARG A 333 20.12 -14.73 28.01
N ASP A 334 20.35 -15.79 28.80
CA ASP A 334 21.69 -16.12 29.30
C ASP A 334 22.55 -16.89 28.28
N ARG A 335 22.01 -17.18 27.09
CA ARG A 335 22.70 -17.88 25.99
C ARG A 335 23.11 -16.93 24.87
N ILE A 336 22.35 -15.85 24.68
CA ILE A 336 22.63 -14.83 23.67
C ILE A 336 23.70 -13.84 24.15
N ASP A 337 24.52 -13.36 23.23
CA ASP A 337 25.40 -12.23 23.45
C ASP A 337 24.59 -10.93 23.36
N LEU A 338 24.38 -10.28 24.52
CA LEU A 338 23.59 -9.06 24.65
C LEU A 338 24.22 -7.85 23.95
N ASP A 339 25.52 -7.88 23.65
CA ASP A 339 26.22 -6.81 22.93
C ASP A 339 26.16 -6.99 21.41
N THR A 340 25.60 -8.11 20.91
CA THR A 340 25.36 -8.34 19.49
C THR A 340 24.56 -7.19 18.89
N PRO A 341 25.06 -6.51 17.84
CA PRO A 341 24.30 -5.48 17.14
C PRO A 341 22.99 -6.06 16.60
N PHE A 342 21.87 -5.43 16.92
CA PHE A 342 20.56 -5.96 16.58
C PHE A 342 19.99 -5.32 15.31
N ASN A 343 19.75 -4.02 15.35
CA ASN A 343 19.38 -3.26 14.17
C ASN A 343 20.43 -2.19 13.91
N PHE A 344 20.60 -1.79 12.65
CA PHE A 344 21.47 -0.69 12.26
C PHE A 344 20.78 0.21 11.23
N VAL A 345 21.34 1.41 11.08
CA VAL A 345 20.87 2.41 10.11
C VAL A 345 21.97 2.87 9.16
N CYS A 346 21.60 3.09 7.90
CA CYS A 346 22.49 3.65 6.88
C CYS A 346 21.80 4.73 6.05
N THR A 347 22.58 5.47 5.25
CA THR A 347 22.06 6.52 4.37
C THR A 347 21.67 6.01 2.98
N ALA A 348 21.33 4.74 2.81
CA ALA A 348 20.75 4.28 1.55
C ALA A 348 19.35 4.89 1.37
N ASP A 349 19.03 5.33 0.15
CA ASP A 349 17.70 5.82 -0.21
C ASP A 349 16.78 4.62 -0.51
N ILE A 350 15.79 4.41 0.35
CA ILE A 350 14.85 3.30 0.27
C ILE A 350 13.41 3.81 0.35
N ILE A 351 12.48 3.01 -0.16
CA ILE A 351 11.06 3.31 -0.14
C ILE A 351 10.23 2.03 0.00
N GLY A 352 8.89 2.16 0.01
CA GLY A 352 7.98 1.02 -0.02
C GLY A 352 8.32 0.06 -1.15
N GLY A 353 8.50 -1.22 -0.82
CA GLY A 353 8.99 -2.26 -1.74
C GLY A 353 10.42 -2.73 -1.45
N ASN A 354 11.20 -1.98 -0.68
CA ASN A 354 12.55 -2.40 -0.27
C ASN A 354 12.57 -3.36 0.94
N SER A 355 11.47 -3.57 1.66
CA SER A 355 11.42 -4.53 2.77
C SER A 355 11.84 -5.93 2.32
N GLY A 356 12.81 -6.53 3.03
CA GLY A 356 13.44 -7.79 2.68
C GLY A 356 14.69 -7.66 1.79
N SER A 357 15.07 -6.46 1.34
CA SER A 357 16.27 -6.28 0.51
C SER A 357 17.55 -6.64 1.28
N PRO A 358 18.49 -7.37 0.67
CA PRO A 358 19.80 -7.63 1.28
C PRO A 358 20.63 -6.36 1.35
N VAL A 359 21.27 -6.14 2.51
CA VAL A 359 22.34 -5.15 2.67
C VAL A 359 23.66 -5.88 2.54
N ILE A 360 24.49 -5.45 1.61
CA ILE A 360 25.81 -6.04 1.36
C ILE A 360 26.93 -5.06 1.71
N ASN A 361 28.06 -5.57 2.19
CA ASN A 361 29.27 -4.78 2.43
C ASN A 361 30.10 -4.61 1.14
N ARG A 362 31.30 -4.02 1.27
CA ARG A 362 32.22 -3.79 0.14
C ARG A 362 32.77 -5.08 -0.48
N ASP A 363 32.76 -6.17 0.28
CA ASP A 363 33.22 -7.50 -0.12
C ASP A 363 32.06 -8.38 -0.63
N ALA A 364 30.89 -7.77 -0.87
CA ALA A 364 29.65 -8.41 -1.32
C ALA A 364 29.07 -9.46 -0.34
N GLU A 365 29.40 -9.36 0.94
CA GLU A 365 28.87 -10.23 1.99
C GLU A 365 27.56 -9.65 2.55
N LEU A 366 26.60 -10.51 2.89
CA LEU A 366 25.34 -10.10 3.52
C LEU A 366 25.59 -9.63 4.96
N VAL A 367 25.26 -8.38 5.25
CA VAL A 367 25.40 -7.79 6.60
C VAL A 367 24.07 -7.45 7.25
N GLY A 368 22.96 -7.52 6.52
CA GLY A 368 21.63 -7.32 7.10
C GLY A 368 20.50 -7.37 6.09
N LEU A 369 19.28 -7.18 6.59
CA LEU A 369 18.06 -7.12 5.78
C LEU A 369 17.30 -5.84 6.09
N ILE A 370 16.94 -5.08 5.06
CA ILE A 370 16.09 -3.89 5.17
C ILE A 370 14.70 -4.31 5.66
N PHE A 371 14.14 -3.60 6.63
CA PHE A 371 12.75 -3.83 7.05
C PHE A 371 11.91 -2.56 7.21
N ASP A 372 12.52 -1.39 7.41
CA ASP A 372 11.80 -0.11 7.54
C ASP A 372 12.72 1.08 7.19
N GLY A 373 12.14 2.27 7.17
CA GLY A 373 12.85 3.55 7.25
C GLY A 373 12.50 4.30 8.55
N ASN A 374 13.34 5.24 8.98
CA ASN A 374 13.00 6.09 10.12
C ASN A 374 11.87 7.09 9.78
N ILE A 375 11.26 7.72 10.79
CA ILE A 375 10.08 8.58 10.55
C ILE A 375 10.38 9.75 9.60
N GLN A 376 11.61 10.28 9.62
CA GLN A 376 12.03 11.37 8.74
C GLN A 376 12.15 10.93 7.27
N SER A 377 12.42 9.64 7.00
CA SER A 377 12.51 9.12 5.63
C SER A 377 11.15 8.99 4.94
N LEU A 378 10.03 9.14 5.64
CA LEU A 378 8.69 9.10 5.01
C LEU A 378 8.44 10.24 4.01
N THR A 379 9.33 11.23 3.95
CA THR A 379 9.30 12.31 2.96
C THR A 379 10.08 11.98 1.68
N ALA A 380 10.81 10.85 1.64
CA ALA A 380 11.68 10.45 0.53
C ALA A 380 10.91 10.20 -0.78
N ASP A 381 9.60 9.90 -0.72
CA ASP A 381 8.68 9.91 -1.87
C ASP A 381 8.73 11.23 -2.67
N TYR A 382 9.12 12.32 -2.01
CA TYR A 382 9.21 13.64 -2.62
C TYR A 382 10.65 14.16 -2.62
N LEU A 383 11.37 14.03 -1.51
CA LEU A 383 12.71 14.57 -1.38
C LEU A 383 13.51 13.77 -0.36
N TYR A 384 14.62 13.18 -0.81
CA TYR A 384 15.58 12.54 0.05
C TYR A 384 16.52 13.56 0.72
N ASP A 385 16.77 13.40 2.02
CA ASP A 385 17.73 14.19 2.80
C ASP A 385 18.63 13.27 3.63
N ASP A 386 19.89 13.14 3.22
CA ASP A 386 20.88 12.25 3.85
C ASP A 386 21.26 12.66 5.29
N LYS A 387 20.87 13.86 5.74
CA LYS A 387 21.10 14.31 7.11
C LYS A 387 20.22 13.55 8.10
N VAL A 388 18.97 13.28 7.71
CA VAL A 388 17.94 12.72 8.61
C VAL A 388 17.38 11.39 8.13
N SER A 389 17.27 11.14 6.82
CA SER A 389 16.68 9.92 6.29
C SER A 389 17.60 8.72 6.51
N ARG A 390 17.06 7.65 7.09
CA ARG A 390 17.79 6.41 7.36
C ARG A 390 17.00 5.20 6.90
N ALA A 391 17.67 4.33 6.16
CA ALA A 391 17.25 2.96 5.96
C ALA A 391 17.53 2.17 7.24
N VAL A 392 16.57 1.35 7.68
CA VAL A 392 16.66 0.53 8.90
C VAL A 392 16.75 -0.94 8.51
N SER A 393 17.75 -1.60 9.07
CA SER A 393 18.04 -3.01 8.81
C SER A 393 18.19 -3.79 10.10
N VAL A 394 17.81 -5.07 10.06
CA VAL A 394 18.23 -6.05 11.06
C VAL A 394 19.62 -6.56 10.68
N ASP A 395 20.51 -6.67 11.65
CA ASP A 395 21.89 -7.13 11.48
C ASP A 395 21.93 -8.65 11.27
N ALA A 396 22.74 -9.10 10.31
CA ALA A 396 22.89 -10.52 10.01
C ALA A 396 23.40 -11.34 11.21
N ARG A 397 24.21 -10.74 12.10
CA ARG A 397 24.69 -11.40 13.32
C ARG A 397 23.55 -11.69 14.29
N ALA A 398 22.64 -10.73 14.49
CA ALA A 398 21.48 -10.96 15.33
C ALA A 398 20.49 -11.96 14.73
N LEU A 399 20.33 -11.99 13.40
CA LEU A 399 19.55 -13.03 12.74
C LEU A 399 20.11 -14.42 13.06
N ARG A 400 21.42 -14.60 12.90
CA ARG A 400 22.09 -15.87 13.18
C ARG A 400 22.00 -16.25 14.66
N GLU A 401 22.29 -15.32 15.56
CA GLU A 401 22.18 -15.50 17.01
C GLU A 401 20.77 -15.91 17.44
N ALA A 402 19.73 -15.27 16.90
CA ALA A 402 18.35 -15.61 17.19
C ALA A 402 17.97 -17.00 16.64
N LEU A 403 18.36 -17.32 15.40
CA LEU A 403 18.10 -18.63 14.81
C LEU A 403 18.74 -19.76 15.62
N GLU A 404 19.99 -19.60 16.05
CA GLU A 404 20.75 -20.62 16.79
C GLU A 404 20.27 -20.74 18.23
N LYS A 405 20.15 -19.62 18.95
CA LYS A 405 20.05 -19.62 20.42
C LYS A 405 18.65 -19.39 20.96
N ILE A 406 17.78 -18.73 20.20
CA ILE A 406 16.39 -18.44 20.60
C ILE A 406 15.41 -19.44 19.98
N TYR A 407 15.57 -19.73 18.69
CA TYR A 407 14.62 -20.53 17.93
C TYR A 407 15.09 -21.94 17.57
N HIS A 408 16.37 -22.28 17.82
CA HIS A 408 16.95 -23.60 17.57
C HIS A 408 16.74 -24.11 16.13
N ALA A 409 16.95 -23.21 15.16
CA ALA A 409 16.83 -23.48 13.73
C ALA A 409 18.14 -24.01 13.13
N ASP A 410 18.75 -25.02 13.77
CA ASP A 410 20.12 -25.50 13.48
C ASP A 410 20.35 -25.90 12.02
N ARG A 411 19.33 -26.50 11.39
CA ARG A 411 19.37 -26.85 9.95
C ARG A 411 19.58 -25.61 9.09
N ILE A 412 18.84 -24.53 9.35
CA ILE A 412 18.93 -23.28 8.59
C ILE A 412 20.28 -22.61 8.82
N VAL A 413 20.76 -22.58 10.06
CA VAL A 413 22.09 -22.04 10.38
C VAL A 413 23.19 -22.80 9.65
N SER A 414 23.08 -24.13 9.58
CA SER A 414 24.04 -24.97 8.85
C SER A 414 24.00 -24.74 7.34
N GLU A 415 22.82 -24.50 6.76
CA GLU A 415 22.63 -24.23 5.34
C GLU A 415 23.12 -22.84 4.92
N LEU A 416 22.95 -21.82 5.78
CA LEU A 416 23.38 -20.44 5.50
C LEU A 416 24.91 -20.28 5.50
N GLY A 417 25.63 -21.18 6.17
CA GLY A 417 27.08 -21.09 6.28
C GLY A 417 27.54 -20.11 7.37
N LYS A 418 28.69 -19.48 7.16
CA LYS A 418 29.35 -18.65 8.17
C LYS A 418 28.86 -17.21 8.18
#